data_AF-A0A368DKR5-F1
#
_entry.id   AF-A0A368DKR5-F1
#
_cell.length_a   1.000
_cell.length_b   1.000
_cell.length_c   1.000
_cell.angle_alpha   90.00
_cell.angle_beta   90.00
_cell.angle_gamma   90.00
#
_symmetry.space_group_name_H-M   'P 1'
#
loop_
_entity.id
_entity.type
_entity.pdbx_description
1 polymer ?
#
loop_
_entity_poly.entity_id
_entity_poly.type
_entity_poly.pdbx_seq_one_letter_code
_entity_poly.pdbx_strand_id
1 'polypeptide(L)' 'MNRRNLFRGLRAMAYAIVLAFIGPTVMTSAFKNQEHALYIPVLGIAIMMCAASIALGFWGIKLMVKGLFNEE' A
#
# COMPACT_ATOMS: atom_id res chain seq x y z
N MET A 1 -24.09 11.07 2.26
CA MET A 1 -22.62 11.10 2.27
C MET A 1 -22.12 10.70 3.66
N ASN A 2 -21.54 9.51 3.76
CA ASN A 2 -20.98 8.98 4.99
C ASN A 2 -19.51 9.43 5.13
N ARG A 3 -19.31 10.52 5.88
CA ARG A 3 -17.98 11.11 6.10
C ARG A 3 -17.01 10.13 6.76
N ARG A 4 -17.50 9.20 7.60
CA ARG A 4 -16.65 8.22 8.29
C ARG A 4 -15.97 7.27 7.29
N ASN A 5 -16.72 6.72 6.34
CA ASN A 5 -16.18 5.83 5.31
C ASN A 5 -15.28 6.61 4.34
N LEU A 6 -15.64 7.84 4.00
CA LEU A 6 -14.83 8.72 3.16
C LEU A 6 -13.45 9.00 3.77
N PHE A 7 -13.39 9.41 5.05
CA PHE A 7 -12.12 9.67 5.73
C PHE A 7 -11.28 8.41 5.92
N ARG A 8 -11.90 7.27 6.22
CA ARG A 8 -11.19 5.98 6.32
C ARG A 8 -10.62 5.56 4.97
N GLY A 9 -11.37 5.74 3.88
CA GLY A 9 -10.89 5.47 2.52
C GLY A 9 -9.73 6.37 2.13
N LEU A 10 -9.83 7.68 2.40
CA LEU A 10 -8.75 8.64 2.14
C LEU A 10 -7.48 8.30 2.94
N ARG A 11 -7.62 7.89 4.20
CA ARG A 11 -6.49 7.45 5.03
C ARG A 11 -5.84 6.17 4.48
N ALA A 12 -6.64 5.21 4.04
CA ALA A 12 -6.12 4.01 3.37
C ALA A 12 -5.39 4.36 2.06
N MET A 13 -5.86 5.36 1.31
CA MET A 13 -5.18 5.87 0.11
C MET A 13 -3.85 6.52 0.42
N ALA A 14 -3.79 7.35 1.47
CA ALA A 14 -2.54 7.95 1.90
C ALA A 14 -1.50 6.86 2.26
N TYR A 15 -1.91 5.82 2.99
CA TYR A 15 -1.03 4.69 3.29
C TYR A 15 -0.61 3.93 2.04
N ALA A 16 -1.54 3.65 1.12
CA ALA A 16 -1.23 2.99 -0.15
C ALA A 16 -0.18 3.77 -0.94
N ILE A 17 -0.36 5.09 -1.11
CA ILE A 17 0.57 5.94 -1.86
C ILE A 17 1.97 5.89 -1.21
N VAL A 18 2.06 6.07 0.11
CA VAL A 18 3.35 6.02 0.80
C VAL A 18 4.04 4.66 0.61
N LEU A 19 3.29 3.57 0.73
CA LEU A 19 3.80 2.22 0.56
C LEU A 19 4.21 1.93 -0.90
N ALA A 20 3.52 2.52 -1.88
CA ALA A 20 3.83 2.43 -3.30
C ALA A 20 5.18 3.05 -3.66
N PHE A 21 5.66 4.03 -2.89
CA PHE A 21 7.01 4.58 -3.07
C PHE A 21 8.04 3.77 -2.27
N ILE A 22 7.74 3.44 -1.00
CA ILE A 22 8.70 2.74 -0.14
C ILE A 22 8.99 1.33 -0.65
N GLY A 23 7.98 0.56 -1.06
CA GLY A 23 8.13 -0.82 -1.53
C GLY A 23 9.18 -0.95 -2.66
N PRO A 24 9.04 -0.22 -3.78
CA PRO A 24 10.01 -0.22 -4.87
C PRO A 24 11.39 0.32 -4.48
N THR A 25 11.47 1.29 -3.58
CA THR A 25 12.77 1.79 -3.07
C THR A 25 13.50 0.71 -2.27
N VAL A 26 12.79 -0.01 -1.39
CA VAL A 26 13.35 -1.16 -0.65
C VAL A 26 13.70 -2.29 -1.62
N MET A 27 12.87 -2.55 -2.63
CA MET A 27 13.13 -3.57 -3.66
C MET A 27 14.41 -3.28 -4.45
N THR A 28 14.57 -2.04 -4.91
CA THR A 28 15.79 -1.59 -5.62
C THR A 28 17.02 -1.71 -4.72
N SER A 29 16.86 -1.42 -3.43
CA SER A 29 17.95 -1.58 -2.46
C SER A 29 18.33 -3.04 -2.27
N ALA A 30 17.34 -3.96 -2.22
CA ALA A 30 17.60 -5.40 -2.17
C ALA A 30 18.36 -5.89 -3.41
N PHE A 31 17.94 -5.49 -4.62
CA PHE A 31 18.61 -5.88 -5.86
C PHE A 31 20.05 -5.39 -5.98
N LYS A 32 20.42 -4.32 -5.29
CA LYS A 32 21.83 -3.86 -5.21
C LYS A 32 22.67 -4.67 -4.22
N ASN A 33 22.04 -5.44 -3.32
CA ASN A 33 22.69 -6.15 -2.22
C ASN A 33 22.50 -7.68 -2.35
N GLN A 34 22.59 -8.23 -3.56
CA GLN A 34 22.34 -9.66 -3.84
C GLN A 34 23.29 -10.60 -3.09
N GLU A 35 24.54 -10.19 -2.89
CA GLU A 35 25.57 -10.97 -2.19
C GLU A 35 25.40 -10.98 -0.65
N HIS A 36 24.48 -10.17 -0.11
CA HIS A 36 24.26 -10.06 1.32
C HIS A 36 23.30 -11.15 1.81
N ALA A 37 23.61 -11.77 2.96
CA ALA A 37 22.77 -12.83 3.55
C ALA A 37 21.30 -12.41 3.81
N LEU A 38 21.02 -11.10 3.88
CA LEU A 38 19.69 -10.54 4.07
C LEU A 38 18.93 -10.27 2.76
N TYR A 39 19.49 -10.58 1.59
CA TYR A 39 18.87 -10.35 0.29
C TYR A 39 17.45 -10.94 0.20
N ILE A 40 17.31 -12.24 0.47
CA ILE A 40 16.03 -12.96 0.34
C ILE A 40 14.98 -12.40 1.31
N PRO A 41 15.28 -12.19 2.62
CA PRO A 41 14.35 -11.55 3.55
C PRO A 41 13.89 -10.16 3.11
N VAL A 42 14.81 -9.28 2.70
CA VAL A 42 14.50 -7.89 2.34
C VAL A 42 13.70 -7.85 1.04
N LEU A 43 14.03 -8.69 0.07
CA LEU A 43 13.27 -8.81 -1.18
C LEU A 43 11.82 -9.27 -0.90
N GLY A 44 11.65 -10.26 -0.03
CA GLY A 44 10.32 -10.73 0.39
C GLY A 44 9.49 -9.62 1.05
N ILE A 45 10.09 -8.85 1.95
CA ILE A 45 9.43 -7.68 2.58
C ILE A 45 9.03 -6.65 1.52
N ALA A 46 9.91 -6.34 0.57
CA ALA A 46 9.63 -5.36 -0.47
C ALA A 46 8.43 -5.77 -1.35
N ILE A 47 8.37 -7.04 -1.76
CA ILE A 47 7.24 -7.59 -2.54
C ILE A 47 5.94 -7.52 -1.72
N MET A 48 5.98 -7.90 -0.44
CA MET A 48 4.83 -7.81 0.46
C MET A 48 4.34 -6.36 0.63
N MET A 49 5.25 -5.39 0.73
CA MET A 49 4.90 -3.97 0.79
C MET A 49 4.23 -3.49 -0.50
N CYS A 50 4.74 -3.88 -1.67
CA CYS A 50 4.10 -3.57 -2.95
C CYS A 50 2.71 -4.19 -3.07
N ALA A 51 2.54 -5.46 -2.69
CA ALA A 51 1.24 -6.13 -2.70
C ALA A 51 0.24 -5.48 -1.73
N ALA A 52 0.68 -5.15 -0.51
CA ALA A 52 -0.12 -4.45 0.48
C ALA A 52 -0.53 -3.05 -0.01
N SER A 53 0.35 -2.35 -0.70
CA SER A 53 0.06 -1.04 -1.31
C SER A 53 -1.10 -1.13 -2.29
N ILE A 54 -1.06 -2.14 -3.18
CA ILE A 54 -2.10 -2.36 -4.17
C ILE A 54 -3.43 -2.73 -3.48
N ALA A 55 -3.40 -3.63 -2.50
CA ALA A 55 -4.58 -4.04 -1.75
C ALA A 55 -5.24 -2.86 -1.01
N LEU A 56 -4.44 -2.03 -0.33
CA LEU A 56 -4.91 -0.80 0.31
C LEU A 56 -5.45 0.20 -0.73
N GLY A 57 -4.81 0.28 -1.89
CA GLY A 57 -5.25 0.98 -3.10
C GLY A 57 -6.70 0.69 -3.49
N PHE A 58 -7.01 -0.59 -3.70
CA PHE A 58 -8.38 -0.98 -4.06
C PHE A 58 -9.35 -0.78 -2.90
N TRP A 59 -8.94 -1.11 -1.68
CA TRP A 59 -9.82 -1.01 -0.52
C TRP A 59 -10.18 0.44 -0.17
N GLY A 60 -9.23 1.36 -0.22
CA GLY A 60 -9.49 2.76 0.06
C GLY A 60 -10.40 3.41 -0.99
N ILE A 61 -10.23 3.10 -2.28
CA ILE A 61 -11.16 3.53 -3.33
C ILE A 61 -12.57 3.02 -3.03
N LYS A 62 -12.72 1.72 -2.72
CA LYS A 62 -14.03 1.13 -2.38
C LYS A 62 -14.68 1.83 -1.19
N LEU A 63 -13.92 2.18 -0.16
CA LEU A 63 -14.44 2.90 1.01
C LEU A 63 -14.83 4.35 0.67
N MET A 64 -14.06 5.02 -0.18
CA MET A 64 -14.38 6.37 -0.63
C MET A 64 -15.68 6.37 -1.45
N VAL A 65 -15.85 5.44 -2.39
CA VAL A 65 -17.07 5.29 -3.19
C VAL A 65 -18.29 5.05 -2.28
N LYS A 66 -18.22 4.08 -1.36
CA LYS A 66 -19.27 3.85 -0.36
C LYS A 66 -19.58 5.10 0.47
N GLY A 67 -18.54 5.82 0.89
CA GLY A 67 -18.66 7.07 1.63
C GLY A 67 -19.38 8.18 0.86
N LEU A 68 -19.06 8.35 -0.42
CA LEU A 68 -19.67 9.37 -1.28
C LEU A 68 -21.14 9.04 -1.56
N PHE A 69 -21.42 7.81 -2.00
CA PHE A 69 -22.76 7.38 -2.41
C PHE A 69 -23.67 6.96 -1.26
N ASN A 70 -23.18 7.00 -0.02
CA ASN A 70 -23.94 6.60 1.17
C ASN A 70 -24.43 5.14 1.12
N GLU A 71 -23.74 4.30 0.34
CA GLU A 71 -23.95 2.87 0.32
C GLU A 71 -23.39 2.30 1.61
N GLU A 72 -24.23 1.60 2.39
CA GLU A 72 -23.80 0.89 3.60
C GLU A 72 -22.75 -0.19 3.29
#